data_AF-A0A1X3FLQ0-F1
#
_entry.id   AF-A0A1X3FLQ0-F1
#
_cell.length_a   1.000
_cell.length_b   1.000
_cell.length_c   1.000
_cell.angle_alpha   90.00
_cell.angle_beta   90.00
_cell.angle_gamma   90.00
#
_symmetry.space_group_name_H-M   'P 1'
#
loop_
_entity.id
_entity.type
_entity.pdbx_description
1 polymer ?
#
loop_
_entity_poly.entity_id
_entity_poly.type
_entity_poly.pdbx_seq_one_letter_code
_entity_poly.pdbx_strand_id
1 'polypeptide(L)'
;MKGMRVMRASYVALMVLALMSSRAAAAVIDWQAELQRCRALRESVAPLLQAGEGISAVGRSNRSIRRCIWIQRIAVRRKIPGAEVW
;
A
#
# COMPACT_ATOMS: atom_id res chain seq x y z
N MET A 1 24.31 -31.63 -23.63
CA MET A 1 23.21 -31.42 -22.64
C MET A 1 23.56 -30.52 -21.44
N LYS A 2 24.81 -30.08 -21.24
CA LYS A 2 25.25 -29.28 -20.07
C LYS A 2 24.80 -27.80 -20.12
N GLY A 3 24.75 -27.19 -21.32
CA GLY A 3 24.36 -25.78 -21.51
C GLY A 3 22.89 -25.46 -21.25
N MET A 4 21.98 -26.41 -21.48
CA MET A 4 20.53 -26.21 -21.28
C MET A 4 20.14 -26.11 -19.79
N ARG A 5 20.96 -26.68 -18.88
CA ARG A 5 20.77 -26.55 -17.42
C ARG A 5 21.20 -25.19 -16.91
N VAL A 6 22.29 -24.62 -17.44
CA VAL A 6 22.78 -23.29 -17.06
C VAL A 6 21.78 -22.22 -17.48
N MET A 7 21.27 -22.27 -18.71
CA MET A 7 20.27 -21.32 -19.21
C MET A 7 18.96 -21.36 -18.40
N ARG A 8 18.50 -22.56 -18.01
CA ARG A 8 17.32 -22.73 -17.13
C ARG A 8 17.55 -22.15 -15.75
N ALA A 9 18.72 -22.37 -15.14
CA ALA A 9 19.05 -21.80 -13.84
C ALA A 9 19.13 -20.27 -13.89
N SER A 10 19.73 -19.71 -14.95
CA SER A 10 19.77 -18.25 -15.18
C SER A 10 18.38 -17.65 -15.38
N TYR A 11 17.50 -18.33 -16.11
CA TYR A 11 16.13 -17.88 -16.33
C TYR A 11 15.30 -17.91 -15.04
N VAL A 12 15.45 -18.95 -14.22
CA VAL A 12 14.81 -19.03 -12.90
C VAL A 12 15.34 -17.93 -11.99
N ALA A 13 16.65 -17.68 -11.97
CA ALA A 13 17.24 -16.58 -11.20
C ALA A 13 16.70 -15.21 -11.63
N LEU A 14 16.58 -14.97 -12.95
CA LEU A 14 16.00 -13.75 -13.49
C LEU A 14 14.51 -13.59 -13.15
N MET A 15 13.73 -14.67 -13.19
CA MET A 15 12.31 -14.66 -12.79
C MET A 15 12.15 -14.37 -11.29
N VAL A 16 13.02 -14.93 -10.44
CA VAL A 16 13.03 -14.63 -9.00
C VAL A 16 13.41 -13.17 -8.76
N LEU A 17 14.42 -12.64 -9.45
CA LEU A 17 14.81 -11.22 -9.36
C LEU A 17 13.69 -10.30 -9.85
N ALA A 18 13.03 -10.62 -10.95
CA ALA A 18 11.89 -9.87 -11.47
C ALA A 18 10.72 -9.85 -10.47
N LEU A 19 10.40 -11.00 -9.86
CA LEU A 19 9.36 -11.11 -8.83
C LEU A 19 9.72 -10.30 -7.57
N MET A 20 10.98 -10.35 -7.13
CA MET A 20 11.47 -9.55 -6.00
C MET A 20 11.48 -8.05 -6.32
N SER A 21 11.84 -7.66 -7.54
CA SER A 21 11.79 -6.27 -8.00
C SER A 21 10.37 -5.73 -8.13
N SER A 22 9.40 -6.55 -8.57
CA SER A 22 7.98 -6.21 -8.59
C SER A 22 7.46 -5.96 -7.16
N ARG A 23 7.90 -6.79 -6.20
CA ARG A 23 7.64 -6.56 -4.77
C ARG A 23 8.36 -5.32 -4.22
N ALA A 24 9.55 -5.00 -4.70
CA ALA A 24 10.31 -3.81 -4.31
C ALA A 24 9.75 -2.52 -4.92
N ALA A 25 9.23 -2.56 -6.15
CA ALA A 25 8.51 -1.46 -6.78
C ALA A 25 7.15 -1.21 -6.09
N ALA A 26 6.53 -2.26 -5.54
CA ALA A 26 5.44 -2.13 -4.57
C ALA A 26 5.88 -1.65 -3.17
N ALA A 27 7.20 -1.53 -2.91
CA ALA A 27 7.77 -1.15 -1.61
C ALA A 27 8.30 0.29 -1.55
N VAL A 28 8.40 1.01 -2.68
CA VAL A 28 8.66 2.46 -2.69
C VAL A 28 7.31 3.18 -2.60
N ILE A 29 6.73 3.13 -1.40
CA ILE A 29 5.58 3.96 -1.07
C ILE A 29 6.13 5.37 -0.85
N ASP A 30 5.75 6.31 -1.71
CA ASP A 30 5.91 7.74 -1.39
C ASP A 30 4.96 8.05 -0.24
N TRP A 31 5.51 7.96 0.97
CA TRP A 31 4.74 8.10 2.20
C TRP A 31 4.12 9.48 2.32
N GLN A 32 4.83 10.54 1.93
CA GLN A 32 4.29 11.89 2.00
C GLN A 32 3.11 12.05 1.04
N ALA A 33 3.24 11.62 -0.21
CA ALA A 33 2.16 11.71 -1.20
C ALA A 33 0.96 10.83 -0.84
N GLU A 34 1.17 9.64 -0.30
CA GLU A 34 0.08 8.76 0.15
C GLU A 34 -0.61 9.28 1.42
N LEU A 35 0.14 9.82 2.39
CA LEU A 35 -0.46 10.43 3.58
C LEU A 35 -1.31 11.66 3.23
N GLN A 36 -0.86 12.50 2.28
CA GLN A 36 -1.66 13.63 1.79
C GLN A 36 -2.95 13.17 1.08
N ARG A 37 -2.86 12.16 0.21
CA ARG A 37 -4.04 11.56 -0.42
C ARG A 37 -5.03 11.03 0.60
N CYS A 38 -4.53 10.42 1.67
CA CYS A 38 -5.40 9.91 2.74
C CYS A 38 -6.04 11.00 3.60
N ARG A 39 -5.40 12.15 3.78
CA ARG A 39 -6.03 13.32 4.43
C ARG A 39 -7.15 13.90 3.57
N ALA A 40 -6.88 14.14 2.29
CA ALA A 40 -7.91 14.63 1.35
C ALA A 40 -9.10 13.66 1.29
N LEU A 41 -8.83 12.35 1.26
CA LEU A 41 -9.90 11.35 1.32
C LEU A 41 -10.67 11.43 2.64
N ARG A 42 -10.00 11.61 3.78
CA ARG A 42 -10.64 11.78 5.09
C ARG A 42 -11.56 13.00 5.11
N GLU A 43 -11.13 14.13 4.57
CA GLU A 43 -11.95 15.35 4.46
C GLU A 43 -13.20 15.10 3.60
N SER A 44 -13.05 14.38 2.48
CA SER A 44 -14.19 14.06 1.61
C SER A 44 -15.25 13.16 2.27
N VAL A 45 -14.84 12.32 3.23
CA VAL A 45 -15.74 11.39 3.93
C VAL A 45 -16.14 11.88 5.32
N ALA A 46 -15.55 12.97 5.80
CA ALA A 46 -15.91 13.58 7.08
C ALA A 46 -17.42 13.86 7.22
N PRO A 47 -18.14 14.33 6.17
CA PRO A 47 -19.59 14.50 6.25
C PRO A 47 -20.34 13.17 6.47
N LEU A 48 -19.88 12.08 5.85
CA LEU A 48 -20.47 10.74 6.03
C LEU A 48 -20.21 10.20 7.45
N LEU A 49 -19.04 10.52 8.01
CA LEU A 49 -18.72 10.17 9.39
C LEU A 49 -19.56 10.98 10.39
N GLN A 50 -19.76 12.28 10.13
CA GLN A 50 -20.65 13.13 10.93
C GLN A 50 -22.12 12.68 10.85
N ALA A 51 -22.55 12.13 9.71
CA ALA A 51 -23.86 11.52 9.55
C ALA A 51 -24.04 10.18 10.30
N GLY A 52 -23.01 9.70 11.00
CA GLY A 52 -23.09 8.53 11.87
C GLY A 52 -22.85 7.19 11.17
N GLU A 53 -22.43 7.16 9.90
CA GLU A 53 -22.16 5.89 9.19
C GLU A 53 -20.96 5.13 9.77
N GLY A 54 -20.05 5.83 10.45
CA GLY A 54 -18.87 5.24 11.07
C GLY A 54 -17.81 4.78 10.06
N ILE A 55 -16.54 4.86 10.48
CA ILE A 55 -15.37 4.53 9.64
C ILE A 55 -15.46 3.11 9.05
N SER A 56 -16.02 2.17 9.81
CA SER A 56 -16.12 0.76 9.40
C SER A 56 -17.11 0.54 8.26
N ALA A 57 -18.23 1.26 8.20
CA ALA A 57 -19.20 1.11 7.12
C ALA A 57 -18.68 1.78 5.85
N VAL A 58 -18.21 3.03 5.95
CA VAL A 58 -17.63 3.79 4.82
C VAL A 58 -16.37 3.10 4.29
N GLY A 59 -15.53 2.53 5.18
CA GLY A 59 -14.35 1.78 4.79
C GLY A 59 -14.66 0.46 4.09
N ARG A 60 -15.71 -0.26 4.52
CA ARG A 60 -16.09 -1.53 3.89
C ARG A 60 -16.63 -1.33 2.48
N SER A 61 -17.33 -0.22 2.21
CA SER A 61 -17.82 0.14 0.87
C SER A 61 -16.73 0.77 -0.02
N ASN A 62 -15.72 1.42 0.55
CA ASN A 62 -14.72 2.17 -0.22
C ASN A 62 -13.30 1.57 -0.19
N ARG A 63 -12.83 1.09 -1.36
CA ARG A 63 -11.47 0.52 -1.54
C ARG A 63 -10.37 1.52 -1.19
N SER A 64 -10.56 2.80 -1.50
CA SER A 64 -9.58 3.86 -1.23
C SER A 64 -9.43 4.08 0.27
N ILE A 65 -10.52 4.03 1.04
CA ILE A 65 -10.48 4.15 2.50
C ILE A 65 -9.77 2.95 3.13
N ARG A 66 -10.06 1.72 2.68
CA ARG A 66 -9.32 0.52 3.12
C ARG A 66 -7.82 0.64 2.89
N ARG A 67 -7.42 1.13 1.72
CA ARG A 67 -6.01 1.40 1.41
C ARG A 67 -5.43 2.45 2.35
N CYS A 68 -6.14 3.54 2.61
CA CYS A 68 -5.68 4.59 3.52
C CYS A 68 -5.53 4.13 4.97
N ILE A 69 -6.46 3.32 5.48
CA ILE A 69 -6.34 2.71 6.81
C ILE A 69 -5.10 1.81 6.88
N TRP A 70 -4.84 1.01 5.84
CA TRP A 70 -3.65 0.17 5.77
C TRP A 70 -2.36 1.01 5.70
N ILE A 71 -2.30 2.03 4.83
CA ILE A 71 -1.14 2.92 4.72
C ILE A 71 -0.88 3.65 6.03
N GLN A 72 -1.89 4.27 6.65
CA GLN A 72 -1.77 4.94 7.96
C GLN A 72 -1.24 3.97 9.03
N ARG A 73 -1.78 2.75 9.11
CA ARG A 73 -1.29 1.72 10.06
C ARG A 73 0.18 1.36 9.83
N ILE A 74 0.61 1.18 8.58
CA ILE A 74 2.01 0.89 8.29
C ILE A 74 2.89 2.12 8.56
N ALA A 75 2.43 3.32 8.22
CA ALA A 75 3.14 4.58 8.45
C ALA A 75 3.37 4.84 9.94
N VAL A 76 2.35 4.62 10.79
CA VAL A 76 2.46 4.68 12.26
C VAL A 76 3.47 3.67 12.78
N ARG A 77 3.39 2.39 12.34
CA ARG A 77 4.36 1.36 12.75
C ARG A 77 5.80 1.70 12.34
N ARG A 78 5.97 2.36 11.19
CA ARG A 78 7.25 2.82 10.66
C ARG A 78 7.69 4.18 11.21
N LYS A 79 6.90 4.81 12.09
CA LYS A 79 7.14 6.14 12.66
C LYS A 79 7.35 7.23 11.60
N ILE A 80 6.62 7.14 10.49
CA ILE A 80 6.68 8.14 9.43
C ILE A 80 6.03 9.45 9.92
N PRO A 81 6.68 10.61 9.76
CA PRO A 81 6.11 11.89 10.15
C PRO A 81 4.81 12.20 9.40
N GLY A 82 3.79 12.65 10.14
CA GLY A 82 2.49 13.01 9.56
C GLY A 82 1.51 11.84 9.36
N ALA A 83 1.83 10.66 9.90
CA ALA A 83 0.88 9.56 10.06
C ALA A 83 -0.09 9.85 11.22
N GLU A 84 -1.38 9.74 10.97
CA GLU A 84 -2.45 9.94 11.96
C GLU A 84 -3.08 8.60 12.36
N VAL A 85 -3.53 8.51 13.61
CA VAL A 85 -4.32 7.37 14.07
C VAL A 85 -5.77 7.58 13.62
N TRP A 86 -6.27 6.66 12.78
CA TRP A 86 -7.68 6.56 12.41
C TRP A 86 -8.52 6.05 13.57
#